data_AF-A0A7X3FRB5-F1
#
_entry.id   AF-A0A7X3FRB5-F1
#
_cell.length_a   1.000
_cell.length_b   1.000
_cell.length_c   1.000
_cell.angle_alpha   90.00
_cell.angle_beta   90.00
_cell.angle_gamma   90.00
#
_symmetry.space_group_name_H-M   'P 1'
#
loop_
_entity.id
_entity.type
_entity.pdbx_description
1 polymer ?
#
loop_
_entity_poly.entity_id
_entity_poly.type
_entity_poly.pdbx_seq_one_letter_code
_entity_poly.pdbx_strand_id
1 'polypeptide(L)'
;MSLQKLARELDETARQTASMLEGITEALELLADKQISKDPSVREAVQLIITALQGQDRIEQRCHNMALAVRQFALLPPTAPDSVYDEIWASLTLDELRVPALSGIAAHSNHGDAELF
;
A
#
# COMPACT_ATOMS: atom_id res chain seq x y z
N MET A 1 -9.52 17.55 -14.11
CA MET A 1 -8.13 17.43 -13.59
C MET A 1 -7.29 16.76 -14.67
N SER A 2 -6.07 17.20 -14.96
CA SER A 2 -5.22 16.48 -15.92
C SER A 2 -4.66 15.19 -15.32
N LEU A 3 -4.37 14.20 -16.16
CA LEU A 3 -3.77 12.93 -15.73
C LEU A 3 -2.42 13.18 -15.02
N GLN A 4 -1.61 14.11 -15.54
CA GLN A 4 -0.34 14.49 -14.91
C GLN A 4 -0.53 15.15 -13.53
N LYS A 5 -1.66 15.82 -13.27
CA LYS A 5 -1.98 16.30 -11.92
C LYS A 5 -2.41 15.13 -11.03
N LEU A 6 -3.32 14.27 -11.50
CA LEU A 6 -3.76 13.09 -10.74
C LEU A 6 -2.58 12.21 -10.30
N ALA A 7 -1.62 11.94 -11.20
CA ALA A 7 -0.41 11.18 -10.86
C ALA A 7 0.40 11.82 -9.73
N ARG A 8 0.49 13.16 -9.67
CA ARG A 8 1.19 13.87 -8.58
C ARG A 8 0.43 13.79 -7.25
N GLU A 9 -0.89 13.86 -7.26
CA GLU A 9 -1.70 13.69 -6.04
C GLU A 9 -1.59 12.25 -5.50
N LEU A 10 -1.44 11.25 -6.40
CA LEU A 10 -1.18 9.86 -6.04
C LEU A 10 0.24 9.67 -5.46
N ASP A 11 1.28 10.26 -6.08
CA ASP A 11 2.65 10.25 -5.52
C ASP A 11 2.72 10.97 -4.15
N GLU A 12 1.98 12.08 -3.98
CA GLU A 12 1.84 12.80 -2.72
C GLU A 12 1.18 11.93 -1.65
N THR A 13 0.07 11.28 -1.99
CA THR A 13 -0.64 10.36 -1.09
C THR A 13 0.26 9.21 -0.65
N ALA A 14 0.99 8.60 -1.58
CA ALA A 14 1.94 7.52 -1.28
C ALA A 14 3.04 7.98 -0.31
N ARG A 15 3.65 9.14 -0.55
CA ARG A 15 4.70 9.70 0.34
C ARG A 15 4.17 10.12 1.71
N GLN A 16 2.96 10.70 1.79
CA GLN A 16 2.35 11.00 3.08
C GLN A 16 2.06 9.71 3.87
N THR A 17 1.52 8.71 3.19
CA THR A 17 1.30 7.36 3.74
C THR A 17 2.60 6.74 4.25
N ALA A 18 3.70 6.81 3.49
CA ALA A 18 5.02 6.35 3.91
C ALA A 18 5.51 7.06 5.18
N SER A 19 5.35 8.38 5.28
CA SER A 19 5.83 9.17 6.43
C SER A 19 5.14 8.82 7.76
N MET A 20 3.94 8.22 7.72
CA MET A 20 3.27 7.74 8.93
C MET A 20 3.93 6.48 9.52
N LEU A 21 4.73 5.76 8.73
CA LEU A 21 5.39 4.51 9.15
C LEU A 21 6.49 4.74 10.20
N GLU A 22 7.21 5.87 10.13
CA GLU A 22 8.36 6.16 11.00
C GLU A 22 7.95 6.18 12.48
N GLY A 23 7.00 7.03 12.85
CA GLY A 23 6.53 7.14 14.24
C GLY A 23 5.80 5.90 14.75
N ILE A 24 5.18 5.09 13.87
CA ILE A 24 4.57 3.81 14.28
C ILE A 24 5.65 2.75 14.52
N THR A 25 6.73 2.76 13.73
CA THR A 25 7.87 1.84 13.92
C THR A 25 8.57 2.13 15.25
N GLU A 26 8.84 3.40 15.57
CA GLU A 26 9.37 3.81 16.88
C GLU A 26 8.43 3.39 18.03
N ALA A 27 7.12 3.57 17.88
CA ALA A 27 6.15 3.13 18.88
C ALA A 27 6.14 1.60 19.08
N LEU A 28 6.27 0.82 18.01
CA LEU A 28 6.38 -0.65 18.09
C LEU A 28 7.66 -1.09 18.80
N GLU A 29 8.80 -0.42 18.56
CA GLU A 29 10.05 -0.70 19.28
C GLU A 29 9.93 -0.44 20.79
N LEU A 30 9.26 0.65 21.18
CA LEU A 30 8.97 0.93 22.60
C LEU A 30 8.03 -0.13 23.23
N LEU A 31 7.01 -0.58 22.50
CA LEU A 31 6.10 -1.64 22.98
C LEU A 31 6.75 -3.02 23.03
N ALA A 32 7.84 -3.24 22.29
CA ALA A 32 8.62 -4.47 22.32
C ALA A 32 9.51 -4.61 23.58
N ASP A 33 9.59 -3.59 24.46
CA ASP A 33 10.30 -3.70 25.74
C ASP A 33 9.74 -4.88 26.58
N LYS A 34 10.65 -5.70 27.11
CA LYS A 34 10.38 -6.92 27.89
C LYS A 34 9.61 -6.67 29.20
N GLN A 35 9.57 -5.43 29.69
CA GLN A 35 8.71 -5.03 30.81
C GLN A 35 7.23 -4.94 30.37
N ILE A 36 6.96 -4.32 29.22
CA ILE A 36 5.62 -3.99 28.71
C ILE A 36 5.01 -5.20 27.97
N SER A 37 5.81 -5.92 27.19
CA SER A 37 5.44 -7.09 26.35
C SER A 37 4.91 -8.32 27.13
N LYS A 38 4.80 -8.25 28.46
CA LYS A 38 4.18 -9.31 29.29
C LYS A 38 2.65 -9.19 29.39
N ASP A 39 2.09 -8.02 29.14
CA ASP A 39 0.64 -7.84 29.14
C ASP A 39 0.02 -8.42 27.86
N PRO A 40 -1.00 -9.30 27.94
CA PRO A 40 -1.70 -9.82 26.77
C PRO A 40 -2.33 -8.74 25.89
N SER A 41 -2.85 -7.66 26.49
CA SER A 41 -3.51 -6.56 25.76
C SER A 41 -2.51 -5.74 24.92
N VAL A 42 -1.26 -5.60 25.40
CA VAL A 42 -0.17 -4.99 24.64
C VAL A 42 0.16 -5.82 23.39
N ARG A 43 0.17 -7.16 23.51
CA ARG A 43 0.45 -8.04 22.36
C ARG A 43 -0.66 -7.98 21.31
N GLU A 44 -1.91 -7.93 21.75
CA GLU A 44 -3.06 -7.75 20.86
C GLU A 44 -2.99 -6.38 20.15
N ALA A 45 -2.71 -5.30 20.89
CA ALA A 45 -2.51 -3.96 20.31
C ALA A 45 -1.37 -3.93 19.30
N VAL A 46 -0.22 -4.55 19.60
CA VAL A 46 0.92 -4.68 18.66
C VAL A 46 0.50 -5.43 17.39
N GLN A 47 -0.28 -6.52 17.50
CA GLN A 47 -0.76 -7.26 16.33
C GLN A 47 -1.75 -6.44 15.47
N LEU A 48 -2.62 -5.65 16.10
CA LEU A 48 -3.52 -4.73 15.39
C LEU A 48 -2.75 -3.63 14.65
N ILE A 49 -1.74 -3.02 15.30
CA ILE A 49 -0.86 -2.01 14.68
C ILE A 49 -0.12 -2.62 13.49
N ILE A 50 0.47 -3.81 13.64
CA ILE A 50 1.15 -4.54 12.56
C ILE A 50 0.20 -4.77 11.37
N THR A 51 -1.04 -5.18 11.63
CA THR A 51 -2.05 -5.37 10.57
C THR A 51 -2.42 -4.07 9.86
N ALA A 52 -2.51 -2.96 10.61
CA ALA A 52 -2.74 -1.63 10.03
C ALA A 52 -1.57 -1.17 9.13
N LEU A 53 -0.32 -1.41 9.55
CA LEU A 53 0.87 -1.12 8.74
C LEU A 53 0.91 -1.90 7.42
N GLN A 54 0.43 -3.15 7.42
CA GLN A 54 0.31 -3.95 6.20
C GLN A 54 -0.74 -3.37 5.22
N GLY A 55 -1.85 -2.87 5.75
CA GLY A 55 -2.85 -2.14 4.96
C GLY A 55 -2.28 -0.83 4.38
N GLN A 56 -1.47 -0.12 5.17
CA GLN A 56 -0.79 1.11 4.80
C GLN A 56 0.22 0.90 3.65
N ASP A 57 1.07 -0.14 3.72
CA ASP A 57 2.01 -0.54 2.66
C ASP A 57 1.26 -0.87 1.35
N ARG A 58 0.15 -1.61 1.42
CA ARG A 58 -0.70 -1.90 0.25
C ARG A 58 -1.31 -0.64 -0.37
N ILE A 59 -1.66 0.39 0.43
CA ILE A 59 -2.14 1.68 -0.08
C ILE A 59 -1.01 2.44 -0.78
N GLU A 60 0.20 2.49 -0.20
CA GLU A 60 1.39 3.10 -0.80
C GLU A 60 1.71 2.49 -2.18
N GLN A 61 1.74 1.15 -2.27
CA GLN A 61 1.97 0.42 -3.53
C GLN A 61 0.87 0.70 -4.57
N ARG A 62 -0.41 0.66 -4.17
CA ARG A 62 -1.54 0.97 -5.08
C ARG A 62 -1.46 2.40 -5.63
N CYS A 63 -1.10 3.38 -4.79
CA CYS A 63 -0.92 4.76 -5.23
C CYS A 63 0.23 4.91 -6.25
N HIS A 64 1.38 4.26 -6.04
CA HIS A 64 2.48 4.24 -7.01
C HIS A 64 2.07 3.60 -8.35
N ASN A 65 1.38 2.44 -8.31
CA ASN A 65 0.92 1.74 -9.51
C ASN A 65 -0.09 2.56 -10.31
N MET A 66 -1.08 3.16 -9.64
CA MET A 66 -2.04 4.06 -10.29
C MET A 66 -1.34 5.30 -10.86
N ALA A 67 -0.34 5.86 -10.17
CA ALA A 67 0.41 7.02 -10.68
C ALA A 67 1.23 6.66 -11.93
N LEU A 68 1.80 5.45 -12.00
CA LEU A 68 2.46 4.91 -13.19
C LEU A 68 1.49 4.74 -14.38
N ALA A 69 0.36 4.05 -14.17
CA ALA A 69 -0.65 3.85 -15.21
C ALA A 69 -1.21 5.18 -15.74
N VAL A 70 -1.56 6.10 -14.83
CA VAL A 70 -2.04 7.45 -15.19
C VAL A 70 -0.99 8.25 -15.96
N ARG A 71 0.30 8.09 -15.67
CA ARG A 71 1.39 8.67 -16.48
C ARG A 71 1.47 8.06 -17.87
N GLN A 72 1.28 6.74 -18.01
CA GLN A 72 1.27 6.06 -19.31
C GLN A 72 0.05 6.45 -20.15
N PHE A 73 -1.16 6.48 -19.57
CA PHE A 73 -2.37 6.98 -20.25
C PHE A 73 -2.20 8.41 -20.77
N ALA A 74 -1.46 9.25 -20.05
CA ALA A 74 -1.18 10.64 -20.44
C ALA A 74 -0.23 10.77 -21.64
N LEU A 75 0.41 9.68 -22.07
CA LEU A 75 1.28 9.60 -23.26
C LEU A 75 0.59 8.96 -24.46
N LEU A 76 -0.59 8.34 -24.27
CA LEU A 76 -1.32 7.69 -25.35
C LEU A 76 -1.92 8.72 -26.33
N PRO A 77 -1.91 8.44 -27.65
CA PRO A 77 -2.64 9.27 -28.60
C PRO A 77 -4.16 9.17 -28.36
N PRO A 78 -4.96 10.18 -28.72
CA PRO A 78 -6.44 10.12 -28.62
C PRO A 78 -7.10 9.01 -29.45
N THR A 79 -6.33 8.29 -30.27
CA THR A 79 -6.76 7.17 -31.12
C THR A 79 -6.22 5.81 -30.62
N ALA A 80 -5.64 5.74 -29.42
CA ALA A 80 -5.23 4.48 -28.82
C ALA A 80 -6.45 3.57 -28.58
N PRO A 81 -6.40 2.28 -28.96
CA PRO A 81 -7.50 1.35 -28.68
C PRO A 81 -7.51 0.97 -27.19
N ASP A 82 -8.70 0.63 -26.68
CA ASP A 82 -8.93 0.28 -25.28
C ASP A 82 -7.99 -0.83 -24.77
N SER A 83 -7.61 -1.77 -25.65
CA SER A 83 -6.67 -2.87 -25.32
C SER A 83 -5.31 -2.39 -24.81
N VAL A 84 -4.84 -1.20 -25.20
CA VAL A 84 -3.58 -0.63 -24.69
C VAL A 84 -3.74 -0.12 -23.26
N TYR A 85 -4.96 0.30 -22.88
CA TYR A 85 -5.27 0.64 -21.49
C TYR A 85 -5.37 -0.63 -20.64
N ASP A 86 -5.98 -1.69 -21.17
CA ASP A 86 -6.06 -2.99 -20.51
C ASP A 86 -4.67 -3.61 -20.30
N GLU A 87 -3.76 -3.53 -21.28
CA GLU A 87 -2.36 -3.95 -21.16
C GLU A 87 -1.61 -3.18 -20.07
N ILE A 88 -1.84 -1.87 -19.95
CA ILE A 88 -1.27 -1.04 -18.88
C ILE A 88 -1.78 -1.50 -17.51
N TRP A 89 -3.09 -1.72 -17.34
CA TRP A 89 -3.66 -2.23 -16.08
C TRP A 89 -3.11 -3.61 -15.72
N ALA A 90 -3.08 -4.54 -16.67
CA ALA A 90 -2.56 -5.89 -16.49
C ALA A 90 -1.04 -5.94 -16.19
N SER A 91 -0.30 -4.85 -16.44
CA SER A 91 1.13 -4.74 -16.11
C SER A 91 1.39 -4.34 -14.64
N LEU A 92 0.36 -3.93 -13.89
CA LEU A 92 0.50 -3.49 -12.51
C LEU A 92 0.50 -4.69 -11.55
N THR A 93 1.44 -4.71 -10.61
CA THR A 93 1.59 -5.78 -9.61
C THR A 93 1.67 -5.20 -8.20
N LEU A 94 1.05 -5.85 -7.20
CA LEU A 94 1.49 -5.68 -5.82
C LEU A 94 2.64 -6.63 -5.54
N ASP A 95 3.65 -6.13 -4.86
CA ASP A 95 4.62 -6.98 -4.20
C ASP A 95 3.98 -7.57 -2.93
N GLU A 96 4.51 -8.71 -2.50
CA GLU A 96 4.33 -9.12 -1.11
C GLU A 96 4.90 -8.05 -0.18
N LEU A 97 4.28 -7.89 0.99
CA LEU A 97 4.54 -6.82 1.95
C LEU A 97 6.04 -6.57 2.19
N ARG A 98 6.44 -5.29 2.30
CA ARG A 98 7.86 -4.87 2.46
C ARG A 98 8.60 -5.48 3.66
N VAL A 99 7.89 -6.14 4.58
CA VAL A 99 8.44 -6.89 5.72
C VAL A 99 8.20 -8.40 5.52
N PRO A 100 9.20 -9.19 5.07
CA PRO A 100 9.01 -10.61 4.76
C PRO A 100 8.50 -11.46 5.93
N ALA A 101 8.87 -11.11 7.16
CA ALA A 101 8.39 -11.78 8.38
C ALA A 101 6.87 -11.63 8.61
N LEU A 102 6.21 -10.72 7.88
CA LEU A 102 4.79 -10.43 7.96
C LEU A 102 3.99 -10.95 6.75
N SER A 103 4.64 -11.40 5.66
CA SER A 103 3.95 -11.84 4.43
C SER A 103 2.94 -12.96 4.69
N GLY A 104 3.31 -13.95 5.52
CA GLY A 104 2.45 -15.10 5.85
C GLY A 104 1.25 -14.82 6.76
N ILE A 105 1.16 -13.64 7.38
CA ILE A 105 0.01 -13.24 8.23
C ILE A 105 -1.08 -12.56 7.37
N ALA A 106 -0.70 -12.00 6.23
CA ALA A 106 -1.59 -11.22 5.35
C ALA A 106 -2.36 -12.07 4.33
N ALA A 107 -2.31 -13.40 4.49
CA ALA A 107 -3.06 -14.34 3.68
C ALA A 107 -4.56 -14.22 4.00
N HIS A 108 -5.34 -13.92 2.96
CA HIS A 108 -6.80 -13.77 2.97
C HIS A 108 -7.31 -12.44 3.55
N SER A 109 -7.12 -11.38 2.77
CA SER A 109 -8.19 -10.38 2.61
C SER A 109 -9.51 -11.12 2.37
N ASN A 110 -10.56 -10.77 3.13
CA ASN A 110 -11.84 -11.49 3.07
C ASN A 110 -12.41 -11.51 1.65
N HIS A 111 -12.98 -12.64 1.25
CA HIS A 111 -13.83 -12.73 0.05
C HIS A 111 -14.91 -11.64 0.09
N GLY A 112 -14.80 -10.64 -0.78
CA GLY A 112 -15.77 -9.56 -0.90
C GLY A 112 -15.16 -8.18 -1.14
N ASP A 113 -13.91 -7.93 -0.70
CA ASP A 113 -13.18 -6.74 -1.14
C ASP A 113 -12.82 -6.87 -2.62
N ALA A 114 -12.95 -5.79 -3.38
CA ALA A 114 -12.58 -5.78 -4.78
C ALA A 114 -11.08 -6.09 -4.92
N GLU A 115 -10.76 -7.15 -5.68
CA GLU A 115 -9.43 -7.38 -6.25
C GLU A 115 -9.15 -6.28 -7.27
N LEU A 116 -8.78 -5.10 -6.77
CA LEU A 116 -8.36 -3.97 -7.59
C LEU A 116 -6.94 -4.21 -8.08
N PHE A 117 -6.86 -4.85 -9.26
CA PHE A 117 -5.97 -4.51 -10.37
C PHE A 117 -6.80 -4.32 -11.63
#